data_AF-A0A937Z7Y1-F1
#
_entry.id   AF-A0A937Z7Y1-F1
#
_cell.length_a   1.000
_cell.length_b   1.000
_cell.length_c   1.000
_cell.angle_alpha   90.00
_cell.angle_beta   90.00
_cell.angle_gamma   90.00
#
_symmetry.space_group_name_H-M   'P 1'
#
loop_
_entity.id
_entity.type
_entity.pdbx_description
1 polymer ?
#
loop_
_entity_poly.entity_id
_entity_poly.type
_entity_poly.pdbx_seq_one_letter_code
_entity_poly.pdbx_strand_id
1 'polypeptide(L)'
;MPPKGRPPRKRKQPRPEPDEPQREKAVRAQGIVVEKLPSAMFRVEIEREDGPAHEVLAHVSGKIRMRWIRIMAGDRVTLELSPYDLTRGRIVWLHK
;
A
#
# COMPACT_ATOMS: atom_id res chain seq x y z
N MET A 1 -29.92 -1.53 42.52
CA MET A 1 -28.78 -2.36 42.05
C MET A 1 -28.43 -1.96 40.62
N PRO A 2 -27.27 -1.36 40.35
CA PRO A 2 -26.77 -1.21 38.99
C PRO A 2 -26.10 -2.52 38.53
N PRO A 3 -26.31 -2.99 37.28
CA PRO A 3 -25.56 -4.13 36.76
C PRO A 3 -24.09 -3.76 36.48
N LYS A 4 -23.22 -4.73 36.75
CA LYS A 4 -21.75 -4.69 36.56
C LYS A 4 -21.38 -4.62 35.08
N GLY A 5 -20.22 -4.03 34.81
CA GLY A 5 -19.77 -3.54 33.51
C GLY A 5 -19.51 -4.56 32.39
N ARG A 6 -19.25 -3.99 31.21
CA ARG A 6 -18.42 -4.62 30.18
C ARG A 6 -17.30 -3.64 29.81
N PRO A 7 -16.02 -4.06 29.77
CA PRO A 7 -14.91 -3.19 29.42
C PRO A 7 -15.03 -2.69 27.97
N PRO A 8 -14.39 -1.55 27.64
CA PRO A 8 -14.53 -0.91 26.34
C PRO A 8 -14.00 -1.83 25.22
N ARG A 9 -14.71 -1.90 24.10
CA ARG A 9 -14.17 -2.56 22.89
C ARG A 9 -12.92 -1.79 22.44
N LYS A 10 -11.77 -2.45 22.56
CA LYS A 10 -10.44 -1.93 22.21
C LYS A 10 -10.41 -1.37 20.77
N ARG A 11 -9.89 -0.14 20.67
CA ARG A 11 -9.26 0.54 19.51
C ARG A 11 -9.71 0.02 18.13
N LYS A 12 -10.69 0.69 17.53
CA LYS A 12 -10.58 0.92 16.08
C LYS A 12 -9.33 1.77 15.91
N GLN A 13 -8.34 1.26 15.20
CA GLN A 13 -7.22 2.09 14.73
C GLN A 13 -7.83 3.37 14.15
N PRO A 14 -7.33 4.57 14.49
CA PRO A 14 -7.81 5.78 13.86
C PRO A 14 -7.74 5.55 12.35
N ARG A 15 -8.85 5.80 11.65
CA ARG A 15 -8.77 5.94 10.19
C ARG A 15 -7.72 7.04 9.99
N PRO A 16 -6.60 6.78 9.30
CA PRO A 16 -5.66 7.86 9.04
C PRO A 16 -6.46 8.98 8.37
N GLU A 17 -6.39 10.17 8.96
CA GLU A 17 -6.98 11.39 8.42
C GLU A 17 -6.49 11.51 6.96
N PRO A 18 -7.35 11.89 6.01
CA PRO A 18 -6.89 12.10 4.65
C PRO A 18 -6.01 13.34 4.65
N ASP A 19 -4.69 13.14 4.75
CA ASP A 19 -3.72 14.18 4.46
C ASP A 19 -3.90 14.59 2.99
N GLU A 20 -4.67 15.65 2.75
CA GLU A 20 -4.42 16.51 1.60
C GLU A 20 -3.25 17.42 1.96
N PRO A 21 -2.12 17.25 1.25
CA PRO A 21 -1.60 18.38 0.52
C PRO A 21 -1.36 18.03 -0.96
N GLN A 22 -2.05 18.79 -1.81
CA GLN A 22 -1.57 19.39 -3.05
C GLN A 22 -0.36 18.72 -3.73
N ARG A 23 -0.60 17.84 -4.72
CA ARG A 23 0.23 17.65 -5.94
C ARG A 23 1.78 17.65 -5.78
N GLU A 24 2.33 17.30 -4.62
CA GLU A 24 3.77 17.28 -4.40
C GLU A 24 4.32 15.94 -4.88
N LYS A 25 4.69 15.93 -6.18
CA LYS A 25 5.53 14.96 -6.89
C LYS A 25 5.64 13.58 -6.21
N ALA A 26 4.59 12.76 -6.34
CA ALA A 26 4.66 11.36 -5.97
C ALA A 26 5.87 10.70 -6.64
N VAL A 27 6.71 10.04 -5.86
CA VAL A 27 7.91 9.38 -6.36
C VAL A 27 7.47 8.07 -7.01
N ARG A 28 7.72 7.96 -8.32
CA ARG A 28 7.47 6.72 -9.06
C ARG A 28 8.64 5.78 -8.87
N ALA A 29 8.34 4.57 -8.42
CA ALA A 29 9.31 3.50 -8.26
C ALA A 29 8.84 2.26 -9.01
N GLN A 30 9.79 1.50 -9.54
CA GLN A 30 9.54 0.20 -10.14
C GLN A 30 9.90 -0.89 -9.14
N GLY A 31 9.13 -1.96 -9.12
CA GLY A 31 9.38 -3.08 -8.23
C GLY A 31 8.68 -4.35 -8.68
N ILE A 32 9.03 -5.44 -8.02
CA ILE A 32 8.51 -6.78 -8.29
C ILE A 32 7.60 -7.19 -7.14
N VAL A 33 6.42 -7.71 -7.47
CA VAL A 33 5.49 -8.22 -6.46
C VAL A 33 6.04 -9.53 -5.90
N VAL A 34 6.33 -9.58 -4.60
CA VAL A 34 6.83 -10.81 -3.95
C VAL A 34 5.67 -11.66 -3.46
N GLU A 35 4.72 -11.04 -2.75
CA GLU A 35 3.58 -11.75 -2.15
C GLU A 35 2.30 -10.90 -2.18
N LYS A 36 1.15 -11.59 -2.19
CA LYS A 36 -0.17 -10.99 -2.00
C LYS A 36 -0.68 -11.30 -0.60
N LEU A 37 -1.10 -10.26 0.13
CA LEU A 37 -1.74 -10.40 1.43
C LEU A 37 -3.28 -10.41 1.29
N PRO A 38 -4.00 -11.13 2.17
CA PRO A 38 -5.46 -11.26 2.10
C PRO A 38 -6.22 -9.93 2.30
N SER A 39 -5.57 -8.89 2.82
CA SER A 39 -6.17 -7.55 3.00
C SER A 39 -6.17 -6.68 1.72
N ALA A 40 -6.04 -7.29 0.54
CA ALA A 40 -5.81 -6.59 -0.74
C ALA A 40 -4.57 -5.66 -0.73
N MET A 41 -3.62 -6.01 0.13
CA MET A 41 -2.30 -5.42 0.20
C MET A 41 -1.32 -6.34 -0.54
N PHE A 42 -0.33 -5.76 -1.17
CA PHE A 42 0.70 -6.47 -1.92
C PHE A 42 2.05 -6.08 -1.35
N ARG A 43 2.91 -7.07 -1.11
CA ARG A 43 4.33 -6.87 -0.85
C ARG A 43 5.02 -6.70 -2.17
N VAL A 44 5.65 -5.55 -2.34
CA VAL A 44 6.44 -5.24 -3.52
C VAL A 44 7.83 -4.89 -3.06
N GLU A 45 8.80 -5.54 -3.67
CA GLU A 45 10.21 -5.25 -3.47
C GLU A 45 10.65 -4.24 -4.53
N ILE A 46 11.15 -3.09 -4.06
CA ILE A 46 11.65 -2.04 -4.94
C ILE A 46 13.14 -2.24 -5.11
N GLU A 47 13.55 -2.46 -6.35
CA GLU A 47 14.96 -2.50 -6.75
C GLU A 47 15.48 -1.05 -6.80
N ARG A 48 16.38 -0.68 -5.89
CA ARG A 48 17.11 0.60 -5.91
C ARG A 48 18.59 0.32 -6.05
N GLU A 49 19.29 1.14 -6.84
CA GLU A 49 20.73 0.97 -7.08
C GLU A 49 21.61 1.41 -5.88
N ASP A 50 21.12 2.32 -5.03
CA ASP A 50 21.93 2.98 -3.99
C ASP A 50 21.67 2.52 -2.54
N GLY A 51 21.10 1.32 -2.31
CA GLY A 51 20.82 0.89 -0.93
C GLY A 51 20.14 -0.48 -0.76
N PRO A 52 19.72 -0.82 0.47
CA PRO A 52 19.06 -2.09 0.77
C PRO A 52 17.70 -2.18 0.05
N ALA A 53 17.35 -3.40 -0.38
CA ALA A 53 16.05 -3.71 -0.94
C ALA A 53 14.93 -3.21 -0.01
N HIS A 54 14.00 -2.43 -0.57
CA HIS A 54 12.91 -1.83 0.20
C HIS A 54 11.61 -2.57 -0.06
N GLU A 55 11.12 -3.26 0.97
CA GLU A 55 9.80 -3.88 0.94
C GLU A 55 8.72 -2.84 1.21
N VAL A 56 7.78 -2.72 0.29
CA VAL A 56 6.66 -1.78 0.37
C VAL A 56 5.35 -2.53 0.45
N LEU A 57 4.50 -2.09 1.37
CA LEU A 57 3.11 -2.51 1.43
C LEU A 57 2.31 -1.57 0.54
N ALA A 58 1.89 -2.09 -0.61
CA ALA A 58 1.14 -1.34 -1.59
C ALA A 58 -0.30 -1.82 -1.72
N HIS A 59 -1.22 -0.89 -1.88
CA HIS A 59 -2.60 -1.20 -2.26
C HIS A 59 -2.82 -0.91 -3.75
N VAL A 60 -3.78 -1.63 -4.34
CA VAL A 60 -4.15 -1.38 -5.74
C VAL A 60 -4.91 -0.07 -5.89
N SER A 61 -4.55 0.73 -6.89
CA SER A 61 -5.36 1.88 -7.28
C SER A 61 -6.72 1.42 -7.81
N GLY A 62 -7.74 2.26 -7.64
CA GLY A 62 -9.09 2.00 -8.14
C GLY A 62 -9.13 1.68 -9.64
N LYS A 63 -8.21 2.26 -10.43
CA LYS A 63 -8.07 1.96 -11.87
C LYS A 63 -7.79 0.47 -12.14
N ILE A 64 -6.91 -0.17 -11.35
CA ILE A 64 -6.58 -1.59 -11.49
C ILE A 64 -7.80 -2.45 -11.17
N ARG A 65 -8.55 -2.07 -10.12
CA ARG A 65 -9.78 -2.75 -9.71
C ARG A 65 -10.87 -2.67 -10.79
N MET A 66 -10.93 -1.54 -11.50
CA MET A 66 -11.86 -1.30 -12.60
C MET A 66 -11.47 -2.02 -13.90
N ARG A 67 -10.17 -2.26 -14.11
CA ARG A 67 -9.62 -2.95 -15.29
C ARG A 67 -9.55 -4.47 -15.11
N TRP A 68 -10.09 -5.01 -14.01
CA TRP A 68 -10.00 -6.43 -13.62
C TRP A 68 -8.59 -7.02 -13.73
N ILE A 69 -7.57 -6.21 -13.46
CA ILE A 69 -6.18 -6.65 -13.48
C ILE A 69 -5.93 -7.50 -12.24
N ARG A 70 -5.52 -8.75 -12.45
CA ARG A 70 -5.13 -9.68 -11.39
C ARG A 70 -3.62 -9.65 -11.24
N ILE A 71 -3.16 -9.13 -10.11
CA ILE A 71 -1.74 -9.10 -9.78
C ILE A 71 -1.35 -10.46 -9.19
N MET A 72 -0.27 -11.04 -9.71
CA MET A 72 0.36 -12.25 -9.19
C MET A 72 1.76 -11.95 -8.65
N ALA A 73 2.29 -12.88 -7.85
CA ALA A 73 3.69 -12.80 -7.42
C ALA A 73 4.58 -12.99 -8.65
N GLY A 74 5.63 -12.18 -8.77
CA GLY A 74 6.53 -12.11 -9.91
C GLY A 74 6.18 -11.04 -10.94
N ASP A 75 5.01 -10.38 -10.84
CA ASP A 75 4.67 -9.31 -11.78
C ASP A 75 5.47 -8.03 -11.48
N ARG A 76 5.87 -7.34 -12.54
CA ARG A 76 6.50 -6.01 -12.46
C ARG A 76 5.44 -4.93 -12.36
N VAL A 77 5.56 -4.09 -11.34
CA VAL A 77 4.60 -3.02 -11.07
C VAL A 77 5.28 -1.67 -10.94
N THR A 78 4.55 -0.62 -11.30
CA THR A 78 4.92 0.75 -10.97
C THR A 78 4.10 1.21 -9.79
N LEU A 79 4.83 1.63 -8.76
CA LEU A 79 4.32 2.17 -7.52
C LEU A 79 4.51 3.68 -7.50
N GLU A 80 3.52 4.39 -6.99
CA GLU A 80 3.68 5.77 -6.54
C GLU A 80 3.78 5.76 -5.01
N LEU A 81 4.89 6.30 -4.51
CA LEU A 81 5.21 6.46 -3.10
C LEU A 81 5.05 7.93 -2.74
N SER A 82 4.63 8.19 -1.50
CA SER A 82 4.77 9.53 -0.95
C SER A 82 6.26 9.79 -0.66
N PRO A 83 6.78 10.98 -0.98
CA PRO A 83 8.19 11.32 -0.72
C PRO A 83 8.54 11.28 0.78
N TYR A 84 7.54 11.33 1.65
CA TYR A 84 7.69 11.26 3.11
C TYR A 84 7.68 9.83 3.67
N ASP A 85 6.98 8.90 2.99
CA ASP A 85 6.79 7.53 3.46
C ASP A 85 7.03 6.53 2.32
N LEU A 86 8.23 5.95 2.34
CA LEU A 86 8.67 4.96 1.35
C LEU A 86 8.07 3.57 1.59
N THR A 87 7.52 3.30 2.78
CA THR A 87 6.99 1.99 3.20
C THR A 87 5.57 1.70 2.70
N ARG A 88 4.85 2.74 2.27
CA ARG A 88 3.47 2.65 1.77
C ARG A 88 3.40 3.18 0.34
N GLY A 89 2.80 2.39 -0.53
CA GLY A 89 2.71 2.71 -1.94
C GLY A 89 1.34 2.49 -2.55
N ARG A 90 1.13 3.11 -3.71
CA ARG A 90 -0.03 2.86 -4.57
C ARG A 90 0.42 2.22 -5.87
N ILE A 91 -0.14 1.06 -6.19
CA ILE A 91 0.10 0.42 -7.49
C ILE A 91 -0.72 1.18 -8.54
N VAL A 92 -0.01 1.83 -9.47
CA VAL A 92 -0.61 2.63 -10.55
C VAL A 92 -0.64 1.86 -11.85
N TRP A 93 0.41 1.10 -12.12
CA TRP A 93 0.58 0.39 -13.39
C TRP A 93 1.13 -1.02 -13.18
N LEU A 94 0.66 -1.96 -13.99
CA LEU A 94 1.19 -3.32 -14.09
C LEU A 94 1.87 -3.45 -15.47
N HIS A 95 3.16 -3.78 -15.48
CA HIS A 95 3.89 -4.11 -16.71
C HIS A 95 3.71 -5.60 -16.96
N LYS A 96 3.03 -5.94 -18.06
CA LYS A 96 2.75 -7.31 -18.47
C LYS A 96 3.49 -7.62 -19.76
#